data_AF-A0A4S4CJ89-F1
#
_entry.id   AF-A0A4S4CJ89-F1
#
_cell.length_a   1.000
_cell.length_b   1.000
_cell.length_c   1.000
_cell.angle_alpha   90.00
_cell.angle_beta   90.00
_cell.angle_gamma   90.00
#
_symmetry.space_group_name_H-M   'P 1'
#
loop_
_entity.id
_entity.type
_entity.pdbx_description
1 polymer ?
#
loop_
_entity_poly.entity_id
_entity_poly.type
_entity_poly.pdbx_seq_one_letter_code
_entity_poly.pdbx_strand_id
1 'polypeptide(L)'
;MTSFADLMGNRWLWTAVLSSTGAQVIKVLLILLFERRWRPTAFMETGGMPSSHSAMVAALTTGIALTEGMHSPLFAASAVFALIVMYDATGVRHSSGQQARLLNDLVDELRAVVREGFAPTPLRVLLGHTYLEVLAGTLIGIAAGFIAFRLLP
;
A
#
# COMPACT_ATOMS: atom_id res chain seq x y z
N MET A 1 13.28 -9.24 -30.74
CA MET A 1 11.84 -9.35 -30.39
C MET A 1 11.70 -10.03 -29.02
N THR A 2 12.31 -9.47 -27.97
CA THR A 2 12.49 -10.14 -26.65
C THR A 2 11.84 -9.41 -25.48
N SER A 3 11.30 -8.19 -25.65
CA SER A 3 10.90 -7.36 -24.49
C SER A 3 9.76 -7.93 -23.64
N PHE A 4 8.76 -8.59 -24.26
CA PHE A 4 7.63 -9.12 -23.50
C PHE A 4 7.99 -10.40 -22.73
N ALA A 5 8.74 -11.30 -23.35
CA ALA A 5 9.20 -12.53 -22.70
C ALA A 5 10.14 -12.22 -21.52
N ASP A 6 11.05 -11.26 -21.69
CA ASP A 6 11.98 -10.83 -20.64
C ASP A 6 11.23 -10.18 -19.46
N LEU A 7 10.17 -9.40 -19.76
CA LEU A 7 9.29 -8.82 -18.73
C LEU A 7 8.53 -9.92 -17.97
N MET A 8 8.01 -10.92 -18.67
CA MET A 8 7.32 -12.06 -18.05
C MET A 8 8.27 -12.92 -17.20
N GLY A 9 9.55 -13.02 -17.58
CA GLY A 9 10.58 -13.71 -16.81
C GLY A 9 11.14 -12.93 -15.61
N ASN A 10 10.75 -11.67 -15.42
CA ASN A 10 11.31 -10.83 -14.36
C ASN A 10 10.79 -11.24 -12.98
N ARG A 11 11.55 -12.11 -12.31
CA ARG A 11 11.22 -12.64 -10.98
C ARG A 11 11.07 -11.55 -9.92
N TRP A 12 11.88 -10.49 -9.95
CA TRP A 12 11.78 -9.38 -8.99
C TRP A 12 10.46 -8.64 -9.11
N LEU A 13 10.06 -8.33 -10.35
CA LEU A 13 8.78 -7.69 -10.64
C LEU A 13 7.60 -8.55 -10.19
N TRP A 14 7.57 -9.81 -10.61
CA TRP A 14 6.45 -10.69 -10.28
C TRP A 14 6.35 -11.01 -8.80
N THR A 15 7.46 -11.17 -8.10
CA THR A 15 7.45 -11.34 -6.64
C THR A 15 6.85 -10.12 -5.95
N ALA A 16 7.20 -8.92 -6.39
CA ALA A 16 6.62 -7.68 -5.85
C ALA A 16 5.11 -7.58 -6.11
N VAL A 17 4.68 -7.84 -7.35
CA VAL A 17 3.26 -7.80 -7.75
C VAL A 17 2.43 -8.86 -7.00
N LEU A 18 2.94 -10.08 -6.89
CA LEU A 18 2.27 -11.17 -6.19
C LEU A 18 2.21 -10.93 -4.68
N SER A 19 3.27 -10.35 -4.09
CA SER A 19 3.26 -9.93 -2.68
C SER A 19 2.19 -8.86 -2.42
N SER A 20 2.10 -7.84 -3.28
CA SER A 20 1.07 -6.80 -3.21
C SER A 20 -0.34 -7.39 -3.31
N THR A 21 -0.56 -8.25 -4.31
CA THR A 21 -1.85 -8.90 -4.55
C THR A 21 -2.22 -9.81 -3.39
N GLY A 22 -1.26 -10.59 -2.88
CA GLY A 22 -1.44 -11.45 -1.71
C GLY A 22 -1.83 -10.66 -0.46
N ALA A 23 -1.20 -9.51 -0.21
CA ALA A 23 -1.57 -8.61 0.88
C ALA A 23 -3.03 -8.11 0.75
N GLN A 24 -3.49 -7.79 -0.46
CA GLN A 24 -4.89 -7.39 -0.68
C GLN A 24 -5.87 -8.55 -0.50
N VAL A 25 -5.52 -9.76 -0.94
CA VAL A 25 -6.33 -10.97 -0.67
C VAL A 25 -6.43 -11.22 0.83
N ILE A 26 -5.30 -11.16 1.55
CA ILE A 26 -5.27 -11.29 3.01
C ILE A 26 -6.19 -10.25 3.65
N LYS A 27 -6.15 -8.98 3.23
CA LYS A 27 -7.05 -7.94 3.75
C LYS A 27 -8.52 -8.34 3.63
N VAL A 28 -8.97 -8.76 2.45
CA VAL A 28 -10.36 -9.17 2.23
C VAL A 28 -10.73 -10.38 3.11
N LEU A 29 -9.82 -11.34 3.26
CA LEU A 29 -10.02 -12.50 4.14
C LEU A 29 -10.08 -12.12 5.62
N LEU A 30 -9.25 -11.19 6.08
CA LEU A 30 -9.27 -10.68 7.45
C LEU A 30 -10.59 -9.97 7.75
N ILE A 31 -11.10 -9.15 6.81
CA ILE A 31 -12.42 -8.52 6.93
C ILE A 31 -13.52 -9.58 7.00
N LEU A 32 -13.47 -10.59 6.14
CA LEU A 32 -14.43 -11.69 6.19
C LEU A 32 -14.40 -12.45 7.53
N LEU A 33 -13.21 -12.70 8.08
CA LEU A 33 -13.05 -13.48 9.31
C LEU A 33 -13.46 -12.69 10.56
N PHE A 34 -12.98 -11.45 10.69
CA PHE A 34 -13.18 -10.64 11.89
C PHE A 34 -14.46 -9.83 11.87
N GLU A 35 -14.83 -9.24 10.73
CA GLU A 35 -16.08 -8.47 10.61
C GLU A 35 -17.27 -9.37 10.26
N ARG A 36 -17.03 -10.63 9.86
CA ARG A 36 -18.06 -11.56 9.36
C ARG A 36 -18.89 -11.00 8.21
N ARG A 37 -18.25 -10.14 7.40
CA ARG A 37 -18.88 -9.44 6.26
C ARG A 37 -18.08 -9.70 5.00
N TRP A 38 -18.77 -10.11 3.95
CA TRP A 38 -18.17 -10.20 2.63
C TRP A 38 -18.10 -8.81 1.98
N ARG A 39 -16.89 -8.24 1.90
CA ARG A 39 -16.63 -6.91 1.33
C ARG A 39 -15.51 -6.96 0.28
N PRO A 40 -15.78 -7.48 -0.92
CA PRO A 40 -14.76 -7.56 -1.98
C PRO A 40 -14.31 -6.17 -2.47
N THR A 41 -15.12 -5.13 -2.25
CA THR A 41 -14.75 -3.74 -2.56
C THR A 41 -13.51 -3.28 -1.79
N ALA A 42 -13.23 -3.89 -0.62
CA ALA A 42 -12.04 -3.59 0.19
C ALA A 42 -10.72 -3.88 -0.53
N PHE A 43 -10.74 -4.69 -1.59
CA PHE A 43 -9.60 -4.91 -2.47
C PHE A 43 -9.19 -3.62 -3.21
N MET A 44 -10.17 -2.82 -3.64
CA MET A 44 -9.95 -1.55 -4.35
C MET A 44 -9.94 -0.32 -3.43
N GLU A 45 -10.28 -0.49 -2.16
CA GLU A 45 -10.23 0.58 -1.16
C GLU A 45 -8.78 0.84 -0.69
N THR A 46 -8.46 2.11 -0.46
CA THR A 46 -7.17 2.53 0.11
C THR A 46 -7.21 2.44 1.64
N GLY A 47 -6.09 2.07 2.27
CA GLY A 47 -6.01 1.87 3.73
C GLY A 47 -6.32 0.42 4.17
N GLY A 48 -6.22 0.14 5.48
CA GLY A 48 -6.52 -1.17 6.07
C GLY A 48 -5.32 -2.13 6.16
N MET A 49 -5.43 -3.14 7.03
CA MET A 49 -4.36 -4.12 7.30
C MET A 49 -4.49 -5.36 6.40
N PRO A 50 -3.39 -5.87 5.79
CA PRO A 50 -2.03 -5.29 5.70
C PRO A 50 -1.86 -4.31 4.54
N SER A 51 -0.82 -3.46 4.59
CA SER A 51 -0.48 -2.54 3.50
C SER A 51 0.12 -3.27 2.28
N SER A 52 -0.57 -3.20 1.13
CA SER A 52 -0.10 -3.82 -0.11
C SER A 52 1.10 -3.11 -0.73
N HIS A 53 1.17 -1.78 -0.62
CA HIS A 53 2.30 -0.99 -1.12
C HIS A 53 3.58 -1.33 -0.36
N SER A 54 3.48 -1.47 0.96
CA SER A 54 4.59 -1.87 1.84
C SER A 54 5.04 -3.30 1.52
N ALA A 55 4.10 -4.23 1.33
CA ALA A 55 4.41 -5.61 0.93
C ALA A 55 5.10 -5.70 -0.44
N MET A 56 4.69 -4.87 -1.40
CA MET A 56 5.27 -4.82 -2.73
C MET A 56 6.74 -4.39 -2.69
N VAL A 57 7.01 -3.23 -2.10
CA VAL A 57 8.37 -2.67 -2.08
C VAL A 57 9.30 -3.48 -1.19
N ALA A 58 8.81 -4.01 -0.06
CA ALA A 58 9.61 -4.89 0.78
C ALA A 58 10.00 -6.19 0.08
N ALA A 59 9.07 -6.83 -0.66
CA ALA A 59 9.38 -8.02 -1.44
C ALA A 59 10.42 -7.76 -2.53
N LEU A 60 10.29 -6.62 -3.24
CA LEU A 60 11.27 -6.20 -4.23
C LEU A 60 12.67 -5.99 -3.62
N THR A 61 12.75 -5.20 -2.55
CA THR A 61 14.00 -4.91 -1.85
C THR A 61 14.64 -6.17 -1.28
N THR A 62 13.85 -7.09 -0.70
CA THR A 62 14.35 -8.39 -0.22
C THR A 62 14.88 -9.25 -1.36
N GLY A 63 14.19 -9.31 -2.50
CA GLY A 63 14.68 -10.02 -3.68
C GLY A 63 16.02 -9.48 -4.17
N ILE A 64 16.14 -8.15 -4.28
CA ILE A 64 17.40 -7.49 -4.67
C ILE A 64 18.51 -7.75 -3.64
N ALA A 65 18.19 -7.69 -2.33
CA ALA A 65 19.16 -7.97 -1.28
C ALA A 65 19.73 -9.39 -1.38
N LEU A 66 18.89 -10.36 -1.72
CA LEU A 66 19.26 -11.78 -1.84
C LEU A 66 20.03 -12.08 -3.12
N THR A 67 19.76 -11.38 -4.22
CA THR A 67 20.40 -11.65 -5.52
C THR A 67 21.63 -10.78 -5.80
N GLU A 68 21.56 -9.48 -5.47
CA GLU A 68 22.61 -8.49 -5.77
C GLU A 68 23.43 -8.11 -4.51
N GLY A 69 22.95 -8.50 -3.32
CA GLY A 69 23.58 -8.16 -2.05
C GLY A 69 23.23 -6.76 -1.55
N MET A 70 23.31 -6.58 -0.22
CA MET A 70 23.00 -5.32 0.45
C MET A 70 24.01 -4.19 0.19
N HIS A 71 25.19 -4.51 -0.35
CA HIS A 71 26.20 -3.52 -0.71
C HIS A 71 25.99 -2.94 -2.12
N SER A 72 25.04 -3.49 -2.90
CA SER A 72 24.82 -3.06 -4.27
C SER A 72 24.14 -1.67 -4.34
N PRO A 73 24.46 -0.85 -5.35
CA PRO A 73 23.74 0.39 -5.59
C PRO A 73 22.23 0.17 -5.81
N LEU A 74 21.86 -0.97 -6.41
CA LEU A 74 20.46 -1.31 -6.66
C LEU A 74 19.70 -1.61 -5.36
N PHE A 75 20.31 -2.30 -4.41
CA PHE A 75 19.72 -2.47 -3.08
C PHE A 75 19.51 -1.12 -2.41
N ALA A 76 20.51 -0.25 -2.39
CA ALA A 76 20.40 1.08 -1.78
C ALA A 76 19.26 1.90 -2.41
N ALA A 77 19.16 1.92 -3.74
CA ALA A 77 18.08 2.60 -4.45
C ALA A 77 16.71 2.01 -4.08
N SER A 78 16.58 0.68 -4.06
CA SER A 78 15.31 0.02 -3.74
C SER A 78 14.90 0.23 -2.28
N ALA A 79 15.85 0.24 -1.34
CA ALA A 79 15.59 0.45 0.08
C ALA A 79 15.13 1.89 0.36
N VAL A 80 15.78 2.88 -0.24
CA VAL A 80 15.35 4.28 -0.17
C VAL A 80 13.96 4.45 -0.78
N PHE A 81 13.71 3.84 -1.95
CA PHE A 81 12.39 3.85 -2.56
C PHE A 81 11.32 3.22 -1.65
N ALA A 82 11.63 2.08 -1.02
CA ALA A 82 10.74 1.42 -0.07
C ALA A 82 10.39 2.32 1.12
N LEU A 83 11.39 3.01 1.69
CA LEU A 83 11.18 3.97 2.79
C LEU A 83 10.27 5.13 2.38
N ILE A 84 10.50 5.71 1.19
CA ILE A 84 9.66 6.81 0.66
C ILE A 84 8.20 6.34 0.51
N VAL A 85 7.99 5.16 -0.08
CA VAL A 85 6.64 4.60 -0.28
C VAL A 85 5.95 4.31 1.05
N MET A 86 6.67 3.76 2.03
CA MET A 86 6.14 3.51 3.38
C MET A 86 5.81 4.81 4.13
N TYR A 87 6.63 5.85 3.96
CA TYR A 87 6.39 7.17 4.54
C TYR A 87 5.17 7.86 3.91
N ASP A 88 5.05 7.84 2.58
CA ASP A 88 3.88 8.41 1.89
C ASP A 88 2.58 7.68 2.27
N ALA A 89 2.65 6.36 2.40
CA ALA A 89 1.51 5.53 2.80
C ALA A 89 0.98 5.88 4.21
N THR A 90 1.85 6.30 5.14
CA THR A 90 1.47 6.64 6.53
C THR A 90 1.25 8.14 6.75
N GLY A 91 2.22 8.99 6.41
CA GLY A 91 2.26 10.38 6.87
C GLY A 91 1.51 11.38 5.98
N VAL A 92 1.76 11.32 4.67
CA VAL A 92 1.19 12.30 3.72
C VAL A 92 -0.33 12.13 3.62
N ARG A 93 -0.79 10.88 3.45
CA ARG A 93 -2.21 10.57 3.30
C ARG A 93 -3.03 10.87 4.54
N HIS A 94 -2.48 10.62 5.74
CA HIS A 94 -3.15 10.95 6.99
C HIS A 94 -3.39 12.47 7.12
N SER A 95 -2.37 13.26 6.78
CA SER A 95 -2.44 14.73 6.83
C SER A 95 -3.49 15.29 5.86
N SER A 96 -3.51 14.81 4.61
CA SER A 96 -4.53 15.20 3.64
C SER A 96 -5.94 14.79 4.07
N GLY A 97 -6.09 13.63 4.71
CA GLY A 97 -7.38 13.19 5.27
C GLY A 97 -7.87 14.04 6.43
N GLN A 98 -6.95 14.52 7.28
CA GLN A 98 -7.30 15.43 8.36
C GLN A 98 -7.72 16.81 7.82
N GLN A 99 -7.02 17.31 6.79
CA GLN A 99 -7.43 18.52 6.09
C GLN A 99 -8.81 18.38 5.43
N ALA A 100 -9.08 17.25 4.76
CA ALA A 100 -10.38 16.98 4.15
C ALA A 100 -11.53 16.94 5.18
N ARG A 101 -11.28 16.36 6.37
CA ARG A 101 -12.23 16.38 7.49
C ARG A 101 -12.53 17.80 7.96
N LEU A 102 -11.50 18.56 8.31
CA LEU A 102 -11.65 19.93 8.79
C LEU A 102 -12.37 20.82 7.75
N LEU A 103 -12.10 20.61 6.46
CA LEU A 103 -12.76 21.36 5.40
C LEU A 103 -14.22 20.96 5.22
N ASN A 104 -14.56 19.67 5.33
CA ASN A 104 -15.96 19.22 5.33
C ASN A 104 -16.73 19.81 6.52
N ASP A 105 -16.13 19.80 7.72
CA ASP A 105 -16.74 20.36 8.93
C ASP A 105 -17.00 21.88 8.75
N LEU A 106 -16.02 22.62 8.21
CA LEU A 106 -16.16 24.04 7.90
C LEU A 106 -17.27 24.31 6.87
N VAL A 107 -17.38 23.47 5.83
CA VAL A 107 -18.44 23.58 4.81
C VAL A 107 -19.81 23.39 5.45
N ASP A 108 -19.95 22.43 6.35
CA ASP A 108 -21.22 22.14 7.03
C ASP A 108 -21.62 23.28 7.98
N GLU A 109 -20.66 23.91 8.69
CA GLU A 109 -20.93 25.13 9.45
C GLU A 109 -21.33 26.31 8.55
N LEU A 110 -20.66 26.49 7.41
CA LEU A 110 -20.95 27.60 6.49
C LEU A 110 -22.34 27.49 5.86
N ARG A 111 -22.82 26.26 5.61
CA ARG A 111 -24.19 25.98 5.13
C ARG A 111 -25.26 26.49 6.09
N ALA A 112 -24.98 26.58 7.39
CA ALA A 112 -25.93 27.13 8.36
C ALA A 112 -26.08 28.66 8.23
N VAL A 113 -25.09 29.35 7.65
CA VAL A 113 -25.02 30.82 7.58
C VAL A 113 -25.37 31.34 6.17
N VAL A 114 -24.96 30.64 5.11
CA VAL A 114 -25.19 31.05 3.72
C VAL A 114 -26.53 30.51 3.23
N ARG A 115 -27.50 31.42 3.03
CA ARG A 115 -28.82 31.06 2.47
C ARG A 115 -28.77 31.10 0.94
N GLU A 116 -29.00 29.92 0.36
CA GLU A 116 -29.15 29.58 -1.07
C GLU A 116 -27.86 29.29 -1.87
N GLY A 117 -27.87 28.17 -2.60
CA GLY A 117 -26.88 27.79 -3.62
C GLY A 117 -25.57 27.15 -3.13
N PHE A 118 -25.21 27.25 -1.85
CA PHE A 118 -23.94 26.73 -1.34
C PHE A 118 -24.01 25.25 -0.92
N ALA A 119 -23.78 24.35 -1.88
CA ALA A 119 -23.75 22.90 -1.65
C ALA A 119 -22.53 22.23 -2.30
N PRO A 120 -21.29 22.56 -1.88
CA PRO A 120 -20.10 21.88 -2.40
C PRO A 120 -20.11 20.39 -2.00
N THR A 121 -19.59 19.54 -2.88
CA THR A 121 -19.50 18.10 -2.66
C THR A 121 -18.49 17.78 -1.56
N PRO A 122 -18.83 16.91 -0.58
CA PRO A 122 -17.89 16.53 0.48
C PRO A 122 -16.62 15.89 -0.10
N LEU A 123 -15.47 16.27 0.45
CA LEU A 123 -14.21 15.63 0.13
C LEU A 123 -14.14 14.23 0.75
N ARG A 124 -13.52 13.30 0.03
CA ARG A 124 -13.22 11.97 0.58
C ARG A 124 -12.14 12.10 1.65
N VAL A 125 -12.42 11.55 2.82
CA VAL A 125 -11.48 11.50 3.94
C VAL A 125 -10.60 10.26 3.78
N LEU A 126 -9.38 10.43 3.28
CA LEU A 126 -8.41 9.34 3.22
C LEU A 126 -7.72 9.18 4.58
N LEU A 127 -7.91 8.06 5.27
CA LEU A 127 -7.34 7.85 6.59
C LEU A 127 -5.83 7.57 6.58
N GLY A 128 -5.24 7.28 5.42
CA GLY A 128 -3.87 6.76 5.32
C GLY A 128 -3.76 5.34 5.89
N HIS A 129 -2.57 4.76 5.84
CA HIS A 129 -2.26 3.52 6.56
C HIS A 129 -1.74 3.83 7.97
N THR A 130 -2.08 2.98 8.94
CA THR A 130 -1.43 3.07 10.26
C THR A 130 -0.01 2.49 10.18
N TYR A 131 0.86 2.86 11.13
CA TYR A 131 2.21 2.29 11.21
C TYR A 131 2.19 0.76 11.33
N LEU A 132 1.21 0.19 12.03
CA LEU A 132 1.04 -1.26 12.16
C LEU A 132 0.64 -1.92 10.84
N GLU A 133 -0.21 -1.28 10.04
CA GLU A 133 -0.59 -1.78 8.71
C GLU A 133 0.62 -1.83 7.76
N VAL A 134 1.45 -0.79 7.80
CA VAL A 134 2.71 -0.76 7.04
C VAL A 134 3.67 -1.82 7.52
N LEU A 135 3.87 -1.97 8.83
CA LEU A 135 4.73 -3.01 9.39
C LEU A 135 4.27 -4.42 8.96
N ALA A 136 2.97 -4.72 9.08
CA ALA A 136 2.41 -6.00 8.66
C ALA A 136 2.64 -6.26 7.17
N GLY A 137 2.43 -5.25 6.33
CA GLY A 137 2.74 -5.32 4.90
C GLY A 137 4.22 -5.59 4.64
N THR A 138 5.12 -4.87 5.29
CA THR A 138 6.57 -5.06 5.17
C THR A 138 7.00 -6.47 5.53
N LEU A 139 6.48 -7.04 6.63
CA LEU A 139 6.78 -8.41 7.04
C LEU A 139 6.29 -9.44 6.01
N ILE A 140 5.08 -9.26 5.46
CA ILE A 140 4.56 -10.10 4.38
C ILE A 140 5.47 -10.00 3.16
N GLY A 141 5.92 -8.80 2.79
CA GLY A 141 6.81 -8.59 1.67
C GLY A 141 8.18 -9.27 1.85
N ILE A 142 8.80 -9.12 3.01
CA ILE A 142 10.07 -9.79 3.34
C ILE A 142 9.89 -11.31 3.23
N ALA A 143 8.82 -11.86 3.80
CA ALA A 143 8.53 -13.29 3.73
C ALA A 143 8.34 -13.76 2.28
N ALA A 144 7.57 -13.02 1.47
CA ALA A 144 7.35 -13.33 0.06
C ALA A 144 8.65 -13.30 -0.75
N GLY A 145 9.51 -12.29 -0.54
CA GLY A 145 10.83 -12.20 -1.17
C GLY A 145 11.73 -13.37 -0.78
N PHE A 146 11.76 -13.73 0.50
CA PHE A 146 12.54 -14.86 0.99
C PHE A 146 12.05 -16.18 0.37
N ILE A 147 10.74 -16.42 0.32
CA ILE A 147 10.16 -17.62 -0.30
C ILE A 147 10.53 -17.67 -1.79
N ALA A 148 10.34 -16.58 -2.53
CA ALA A 148 10.51 -16.55 -3.97
C ALA A 148 11.97 -16.66 -4.45
N PHE A 149 12.94 -16.18 -3.66
CA PHE A 149 14.35 -16.15 -4.05
C PHE A 149 15.23 -17.14 -3.29
N ARG A 150 14.80 -17.62 -2.12
CA ARG A 150 15.58 -18.58 -1.31
C ARG A 150 15.02 -19.99 -1.34
N LEU A 151 13.70 -20.16 -1.42
CA LEU A 151 13.03 -21.47 -1.37
C LEU A 151 12.61 -21.98 -2.75
N LEU A 152 12.22 -21.09 -3.66
CA LEU A 152 11.91 -21.44 -5.04
C LEU A 152 13.17 -21.19 -5.92
N PRO A 153 13.86 -22.23 -6.39
CA PRO A 153 15.05 -22.08 -7.24
C PRO A 153 14.73 -21.41 -8.57
#